data_AF-A0A2J4QIC4-F1
#
_entry.id   AF-A0A2J4QIC4-F1
#
_cell.length_a   1.000
_cell.length_b   1.000
_cell.length_c   1.000
_cell.angle_alpha   90.00
_cell.angle_beta   90.00
_cell.angle_gamma   90.00
#
_symmetry.space_group_name_H-M   'P 1'
#
loop_
_entity.id
_entity.type
_entity.pdbx_description
1 polymer ?
#
loop_
_entity_poly.entity_id
_entity_poly.type
_entity_poly.pdbx_seq_one_letter_code
_entity_poly.pdbx_strand_id
1 'polypeptide(L)'
;MQTILKIDPADNLIVALQDLRKEQRVHWNDEAYVLRSDVKAKHKFATEDIAPGDIVSLYGVPVGKATRPITRGEAITTENIKHYAAPVSLDDVAPYDWQQPDVSAWQQRTFKGIVREDGRVATANYWLVIPLVFCENRNVQRVTDALNDALGYANNGPKTFARQVTSAGALNDTRHLPFPHLDGIRCITVNSGCGGATSDSMTMCDVLAAYSDHPNVLGVTVFALGCEKARIVDFNAALAKRNPNFNKPIIYF
;
A
#
# COMPACT_ATOMS: atom_id res chain seq x y z
N MET A 1 -16.65 12.55 25.86
CA MET A 1 -15.88 11.53 25.13
C MET A 1 -16.87 10.62 24.42
N GLN A 2 -16.68 10.37 23.13
CA GLN A 2 -17.61 9.57 22.33
C GLN A 2 -17.39 8.09 22.64
N THR A 3 -18.44 7.36 23.01
CA THR A 3 -18.35 5.96 23.49
C THR A 3 -18.83 4.94 22.45
N ILE A 4 -19.52 5.41 21.43
CA ILE A 4 -20.07 4.62 20.31
C ILE A 4 -19.84 5.38 19.00
N LEU A 5 -19.83 4.67 17.86
CA LEU A 5 -19.61 5.21 16.52
C LEU A 5 -20.59 4.60 15.51
N LYS A 6 -21.43 5.44 14.90
CA LYS A 6 -22.23 5.06 13.73
C LYS A 6 -21.48 5.51 12.47
N ILE A 7 -21.22 4.57 11.56
CA ILE A 7 -20.34 4.81 10.41
C ILE A 7 -21.14 5.41 9.26
N ASP A 8 -22.23 4.75 8.87
CA ASP A 8 -23.18 5.27 7.90
C ASP A 8 -24.51 5.62 8.58
N PRO A 9 -25.17 6.75 8.23
CA PRO A 9 -26.48 7.09 8.77
C PRO A 9 -27.55 6.00 8.59
N ALA A 10 -27.48 5.22 7.51
CA ALA A 10 -28.40 4.13 7.17
C ALA A 10 -28.07 2.80 7.88
N ASP A 11 -26.98 2.72 8.66
CA ASP A 11 -26.64 1.51 9.40
C ASP A 11 -27.69 1.22 10.48
N ASN A 12 -28.07 -0.05 10.66
CA ASN A 12 -28.84 -0.50 11.82
C ASN A 12 -27.97 -1.13 12.92
N LEU A 13 -26.65 -1.11 12.72
CA LEU A 13 -25.65 -1.46 13.72
C LEU A 13 -24.83 -0.24 14.11
N ILE A 14 -24.36 -0.22 15.35
CA ILE A 14 -23.45 0.82 15.85
C ILE A 14 -22.28 0.20 16.61
N VAL A 15 -21.08 0.76 16.48
CA VAL A 15 -19.84 0.22 17.02
C VAL A 15 -19.58 0.78 18.42
N ALA A 16 -19.25 -0.08 19.38
CA ALA A 16 -18.77 0.33 20.70
C ALA A 16 -17.28 0.73 20.63
N LEU A 17 -16.93 1.93 21.10
CA LEU A 17 -15.54 2.42 21.17
C LEU A 17 -14.84 2.03 22.46
N GLN A 18 -15.60 1.51 23.43
CA GLN A 18 -15.13 0.99 24.71
C GLN A 18 -16.07 -0.13 25.18
N ASP A 19 -15.74 -0.78 26.30
CA ASP A 19 -16.65 -1.75 26.91
C ASP A 19 -17.89 -1.04 27.46
N LEU A 20 -19.07 -1.53 27.08
CA LEU A 20 -20.37 -1.06 27.52
C LEU A 20 -21.07 -2.16 28.31
N ARG A 21 -21.78 -1.77 29.37
CA ARG A 21 -22.51 -2.71 30.23
C ARG A 21 -23.98 -2.76 29.85
N LYS A 22 -24.62 -3.90 30.10
CA LYS A 22 -26.07 -4.02 30.11
C LYS A 22 -26.68 -2.89 30.97
N GLU A 23 -27.83 -2.37 30.53
CA GLU A 23 -28.58 -1.25 31.13
C GLU A 23 -27.88 0.12 31.08
N GLN A 24 -26.62 0.17 30.64
CA GLN A 24 -25.96 1.45 30.38
C GLN A 24 -26.71 2.22 29.31
N ARG A 25 -26.88 3.52 29.52
CA ARG A 25 -27.40 4.45 28.52
C ARG A 25 -26.24 5.10 27.77
N VAL A 26 -26.27 5.02 26.44
CA VAL A 26 -25.30 5.64 25.55
C VAL A 26 -26.00 6.50 24.51
N HIS A 27 -25.29 7.46 23.94
CA HIS A 27 -25.86 8.47 23.04
C HIS A 27 -25.05 8.58 21.75
N TRP A 28 -25.76 8.67 20.64
CA TRP A 28 -25.21 9.02 19.33
C TRP A 28 -26.05 10.14 18.74
N ASN A 29 -25.46 11.31 18.54
CA ASN A 29 -26.19 12.55 18.25
C ASN A 29 -27.34 12.76 19.27
N ASP A 30 -28.56 12.95 18.79
CA ASP A 30 -29.76 13.17 19.62
C ASP A 30 -30.46 11.87 20.05
N GLU A 31 -29.96 10.71 19.63
CA GLU A 31 -30.57 9.42 19.92
C GLU A 31 -29.90 8.71 21.10
N ALA A 32 -30.72 8.16 22.01
CA ALA A 32 -30.27 7.39 23.16
C ALA A 32 -30.54 5.89 22.97
N TYR A 33 -29.60 5.05 23.41
CA TYR A 33 -29.74 3.60 23.43
C TYR A 33 -29.49 3.07 24.84
N VAL A 34 -30.31 2.12 25.27
CA VAL A 34 -30.10 1.37 26.50
C VAL A 34 -29.63 -0.02 26.12
N LEU A 35 -28.44 -0.40 26.59
CA LEU A 35 -27.83 -1.68 26.25
C LEU A 35 -28.65 -2.84 26.85
N ARG A 36 -28.90 -3.89 26.07
CA ARG A 36 -29.60 -5.10 26.51
C ARG A 36 -28.66 -6.22 26.93
N SER A 37 -27.39 -6.10 26.55
CA SER A 37 -26.29 -6.99 26.92
C SER A 37 -25.01 -6.18 27.10
N ASP A 38 -23.99 -6.78 27.71
CA ASP A 38 -22.64 -6.22 27.64
C ASP A 38 -22.16 -6.21 26.18
N VAL A 39 -21.49 -5.12 25.78
CA VAL A 39 -20.90 -4.96 24.44
C VAL A 39 -19.44 -4.57 24.62
N LYS A 40 -18.53 -5.46 24.26
CA LYS A 40 -17.09 -5.17 24.33
C LYS A 40 -16.68 -4.10 23.32
N ALA A 41 -15.58 -3.41 23.58
CA ALA A 41 -14.96 -2.52 22.61
C ALA A 41 -14.80 -3.22 21.24
N LYS A 42 -15.03 -2.46 20.16
CA LYS A 42 -15.02 -2.90 18.74
C LYS A 42 -16.16 -3.84 18.34
N HIS A 43 -17.01 -4.29 19.27
CA HIS A 43 -18.22 -5.03 18.94
C HIS A 43 -19.37 -4.07 18.60
N LYS A 44 -20.46 -4.63 18.09
CA LYS A 44 -21.61 -3.86 17.59
C LYS A 44 -22.84 -4.20 18.41
N PHE A 45 -23.79 -3.28 18.44
CA PHE A 45 -25.15 -3.56 18.91
C PHE A 45 -26.18 -3.01 17.94
N ALA A 46 -27.40 -3.54 18.00
CA ALA A 46 -28.50 -3.13 17.12
C ALA A 46 -29.06 -1.77 17.54
N THR A 47 -29.28 -0.85 16.60
CA THR A 47 -29.92 0.44 16.86
C THR A 47 -31.44 0.36 16.90
N GLU A 48 -32.00 -0.76 16.43
CA GLU A 48 -33.44 -1.05 16.35
C GLU A 48 -33.69 -2.55 16.65
N ASP A 49 -34.97 -2.93 16.77
CA ASP A 49 -35.34 -4.34 16.83
C ASP A 49 -35.23 -4.96 15.43
N ILE A 50 -34.63 -6.15 15.32
CA ILE A 50 -34.32 -6.81 14.04
C ILE A 50 -34.94 -8.21 14.07
N ALA A 51 -35.81 -8.53 13.11
CA ALA A 51 -36.47 -9.83 13.04
C ALA A 51 -35.57 -10.90 12.37
N PRO A 52 -35.82 -12.20 12.61
CA PRO A 52 -35.08 -13.26 11.91
C PRO A 52 -35.19 -13.13 10.39
N GLY A 53 -34.05 -13.16 9.70
CA GLY A 53 -33.97 -13.02 8.25
C GLY A 53 -33.76 -11.58 7.76
N ASP A 54 -33.97 -10.58 8.60
CA ASP A 54 -33.73 -9.17 8.28
C ASP A 54 -32.24 -8.90 8.11
N ILE A 55 -31.94 -7.88 7.30
CA ILE A 55 -30.59 -7.43 7.01
C ILE A 55 -30.01 -6.71 8.23
N VAL A 56 -28.77 -7.04 8.57
CA VAL A 56 -27.94 -6.19 9.40
C VAL A 56 -26.93 -5.44 8.52
N SER A 57 -26.81 -4.13 8.71
CA SER A 57 -26.00 -3.24 7.88
C SER A 57 -24.91 -2.55 8.70
N LEU A 58 -23.74 -2.40 8.07
CA LEU A 58 -22.63 -1.60 8.57
C LEU A 58 -21.86 -1.05 7.37
N TYR A 59 -21.38 0.20 7.44
CA TYR A 59 -20.76 0.90 6.31
C TYR A 59 -21.72 1.19 5.15
N GLY A 60 -23.03 1.31 5.43
CA GLY A 60 -24.05 1.56 4.41
C GLY A 60 -24.39 0.35 3.55
N VAL A 61 -23.88 -0.84 3.89
CA VAL A 61 -24.08 -2.07 3.11
C VAL A 61 -24.51 -3.24 4.00
N PRO A 62 -25.22 -4.23 3.42
CA PRO A 62 -25.53 -5.48 4.12
C PRO A 62 -24.25 -6.23 4.52
N VAL A 63 -24.17 -6.65 5.78
CA VAL A 63 -23.05 -7.49 6.29
C VAL A 63 -23.51 -8.84 6.82
N GLY A 64 -24.82 -9.03 6.97
CA GLY A 64 -25.39 -10.26 7.49
C GLY A 64 -26.91 -10.26 7.49
N LYS A 65 -27.47 -11.38 7.95
CA LYS A 65 -28.89 -11.49 8.31
C LYS A 65 -29.03 -12.01 9.74
N ALA A 66 -30.02 -11.50 10.46
CA ALA A 66 -30.34 -12.02 11.79
C ALA A 66 -30.80 -13.49 11.71
N THR A 67 -30.33 -14.33 12.64
CA THR A 67 -30.71 -15.75 12.74
C THR A 67 -31.83 -15.98 13.75
N ARG A 68 -32.03 -15.02 14.65
CA ARG A 68 -33.06 -14.98 15.69
C ARG A 68 -33.46 -13.51 15.93
N PRO A 69 -34.53 -13.22 16.67
CA PRO A 69 -34.85 -11.84 17.03
C PRO A 69 -33.69 -11.20 17.78
N ILE A 70 -33.33 -9.97 17.41
CA ILE A 70 -32.32 -9.14 18.08
C ILE A 70 -33.02 -7.87 18.54
N THR A 71 -32.92 -7.58 19.84
CA THR A 71 -33.53 -6.37 20.39
C THR A 71 -32.63 -5.15 20.24
N ARG A 72 -33.23 -3.96 20.13
CA ARG A 72 -32.51 -2.69 20.18
C ARG A 72 -31.62 -2.63 21.43
N GLY A 73 -30.34 -2.35 21.23
CA GLY A 73 -29.32 -2.31 22.28
C GLY A 73 -28.66 -3.66 22.58
N GLU A 74 -29.04 -4.74 21.89
CA GLU A 74 -28.43 -6.06 22.03
C GLU A 74 -27.15 -6.18 21.19
N ALA A 75 -26.13 -6.83 21.75
CA ALA A 75 -24.88 -7.11 21.06
C ALA A 75 -25.10 -7.99 19.83
N ILE A 76 -24.43 -7.64 18.73
CA ILE A 76 -24.32 -8.49 17.54
C ILE A 76 -23.14 -9.44 17.73
N THR A 77 -23.41 -10.73 17.58
CA THR A 77 -22.42 -11.81 17.71
C THR A 77 -22.56 -12.79 16.55
N THR A 78 -21.60 -13.69 16.39
CA THR A 78 -21.69 -14.76 15.39
C THR A 78 -22.82 -15.78 15.66
N GLU A 79 -23.48 -15.70 16.82
CA GLU A 79 -24.59 -16.58 17.18
C GLU A 79 -25.95 -16.03 16.70
N ASN A 80 -26.09 -14.70 16.62
CA ASN A 80 -27.35 -14.05 16.26
C ASN A 80 -27.40 -13.48 14.84
N ILE A 81 -26.28 -13.55 14.11
CA ILE A 81 -26.24 -13.23 12.68
C ILE A 81 -25.52 -14.32 11.89
N LYS A 82 -25.86 -14.43 10.61
CA LYS A 82 -25.14 -15.21 9.61
C LYS A 82 -24.66 -14.30 8.49
N HIS A 83 -23.56 -14.70 7.84
CA HIS A 83 -23.04 -13.97 6.69
C HIS A 83 -24.12 -13.85 5.60
N TYR A 84 -24.21 -12.66 5.02
CA TYR A 84 -25.02 -12.36 3.86
C TYR A 84 -24.32 -11.26 3.08
N ALA A 85 -24.11 -11.50 1.79
CA ALA A 85 -23.75 -10.47 0.82
C ALA A 85 -24.92 -10.31 -0.15
N ALA A 86 -25.22 -9.07 -0.52
CA ALA A 86 -26.21 -8.83 -1.56
C ALA A 86 -25.77 -9.51 -2.87
N PRO A 87 -26.69 -10.11 -3.64
CA PRO A 87 -26.37 -10.66 -4.95
C PRO A 87 -25.81 -9.55 -5.85
N VAL A 88 -24.73 -9.85 -6.57
CA VAL A 88 -24.14 -8.92 -7.54
C VAL A 88 -25.00 -8.93 -8.80
N SER A 89 -25.66 -7.80 -9.08
CA SER A 89 -26.34 -7.54 -10.34
C SER A 89 -25.42 -6.68 -11.22
N LEU A 90 -25.12 -7.13 -12.44
CA LEU A 90 -24.42 -6.30 -13.43
C LEU A 90 -25.39 -5.33 -14.13
N ASP A 91 -26.69 -5.53 -13.95
CA ASP A 91 -27.75 -4.76 -14.62
C ASP A 91 -28.10 -3.47 -13.85
N ASP A 92 -27.82 -3.42 -12.54
CA ASP A 92 -28.14 -2.29 -11.64
C ASP A 92 -26.96 -1.35 -11.40
N VAL A 93 -25.91 -1.42 -12.23
CA VAL A 93 -24.79 -0.48 -12.13
C VAL A 93 -25.24 0.83 -12.77
N ALA A 94 -25.93 1.67 -12.00
CA ALA A 94 -26.01 3.09 -12.30
C ALA A 94 -24.58 3.56 -12.61
N PRO A 95 -24.36 4.36 -13.68
CA PRO A 95 -23.02 4.84 -14.00
C PRO A 95 -22.40 5.46 -12.75
N TYR A 96 -21.29 4.90 -12.29
CA TYR A 96 -20.56 5.49 -11.16
C TYR A 96 -20.01 6.83 -11.63
N ASP A 97 -20.65 7.91 -11.18
CA ASP A 97 -20.15 9.25 -11.41
C ASP A 97 -19.18 9.60 -10.28
N TRP A 98 -17.88 9.60 -10.60
CA TRP A 98 -16.87 10.00 -9.63
C TRP A 98 -16.94 11.50 -9.41
N GLN A 99 -17.41 11.90 -8.23
CA GLN A 99 -17.35 13.28 -7.80
C GLN A 99 -15.94 13.60 -7.34
N GLN A 100 -15.23 14.40 -8.14
CA GLN A 100 -13.92 14.91 -7.78
C GLN A 100 -14.01 15.70 -6.46
N PRO A 101 -13.18 15.38 -5.44
CA PRO A 101 -13.12 16.16 -4.22
C PRO A 101 -12.71 17.60 -4.51
N ASP A 102 -13.30 18.57 -3.80
CA ASP A 102 -12.85 19.95 -3.88
C ASP A 102 -11.45 20.07 -3.27
N VAL A 103 -10.47 20.39 -4.13
CA VAL A 103 -9.07 20.61 -3.73
C VAL A 103 -8.67 22.08 -3.65
N SER A 104 -9.64 23.01 -3.71
CA SER A 104 -9.44 24.46 -3.69
C SER A 104 -8.53 24.93 -2.55
N ALA A 105 -8.72 24.39 -1.35
CA ALA A 105 -7.94 24.70 -0.15
C ALA A 105 -6.43 24.38 -0.26
N TRP A 106 -6.03 23.54 -1.24
CA TRP A 106 -4.64 23.12 -1.41
C TRP A 106 -4.01 23.58 -2.73
N GLN A 107 -4.71 24.37 -3.56
CA GLN A 107 -4.19 24.82 -4.86
C GLN A 107 -2.86 25.57 -4.78
N GLN A 108 -2.62 26.30 -3.69
CA GLN A 108 -1.39 27.07 -3.46
C GLN A 108 -0.34 26.30 -2.64
N ARG A 109 -0.57 25.02 -2.33
CA ARG A 109 0.39 24.20 -1.57
C ARG A 109 1.49 23.73 -2.51
N THR A 110 2.73 23.99 -2.12
CA THR A 110 3.93 23.56 -2.86
C THR A 110 4.84 22.73 -1.97
N PHE A 111 5.66 21.88 -2.57
CA PHE A 111 6.77 21.20 -1.90
C PHE A 111 8.05 21.34 -2.72
N LYS A 112 9.21 21.18 -2.07
CA LYS A 112 10.50 21.19 -2.76
C LYS A 112 10.70 19.84 -3.45
N GLY A 113 10.34 19.75 -4.72
CA GLY A 113 10.55 18.58 -5.57
C GLY A 113 11.61 18.78 -6.64
N ILE A 114 12.02 17.69 -7.28
CA ILE A 114 12.94 17.68 -8.43
C ILE A 114 12.10 17.55 -9.70
N VAL A 115 12.04 18.61 -10.50
CA VAL A 115 11.28 18.61 -11.75
C VAL A 115 12.05 17.82 -12.81
N ARG A 116 11.39 16.86 -13.45
CA ARG A 116 11.93 16.09 -14.60
C ARG A 116 11.62 16.81 -15.90
N GLU A 117 12.37 16.47 -16.95
CA GLU A 117 12.18 17.06 -18.29
C GLU A 117 10.78 16.77 -18.87
N ASP A 118 10.15 15.66 -18.46
CA ASP A 118 8.77 15.32 -18.83
C ASP A 118 7.69 16.02 -17.98
N GLY A 119 8.08 16.93 -17.09
CA GLY A 119 7.20 17.69 -16.21
C GLY A 119 6.77 16.98 -14.93
N ARG A 120 7.05 15.68 -14.76
CA ARG A 120 6.78 14.98 -13.50
C ARG A 120 7.72 15.46 -12.40
N VAL A 121 7.27 15.42 -11.15
CA VAL A 121 8.03 15.92 -10.01
C VAL A 121 8.41 14.77 -9.09
N ALA A 122 9.70 14.65 -8.78
CA ALA A 122 10.24 13.66 -7.88
C ALA A 122 10.38 14.21 -6.45
N THR A 123 10.29 13.31 -5.47
CA THR A 123 10.60 13.58 -4.06
C THR A 123 11.96 13.03 -3.63
N ALA A 124 12.61 12.25 -4.50
CA ALA A 124 13.93 11.68 -4.30
C ALA A 124 14.60 11.37 -5.65
N ASN A 125 15.90 11.09 -5.64
CA ASN A 125 16.73 10.69 -6.76
C ASN A 125 17.44 9.37 -6.43
N TYR A 126 16.91 8.26 -6.94
CA TYR A 126 17.53 6.95 -6.80
C TYR A 126 18.13 6.47 -8.12
N TRP A 127 19.25 5.76 -8.03
CA TRP A 127 19.77 4.94 -9.11
C TRP A 127 19.33 3.50 -8.89
N LEU A 128 18.68 2.90 -9.88
CA LEU A 128 18.24 1.51 -9.78
C LEU A 128 19.27 0.55 -10.36
N VAL A 129 19.44 -0.60 -9.72
CA VAL A 129 20.16 -1.76 -10.27
C VAL A 129 19.16 -2.90 -10.37
N ILE A 130 18.89 -3.36 -11.59
CA ILE A 130 17.84 -4.35 -11.86
C ILE A 130 18.39 -5.51 -12.70
N PRO A 131 17.99 -6.75 -12.42
CA PRO A 131 18.24 -7.89 -13.29
C PRO A 131 17.02 -8.20 -14.16
N LEU A 132 17.26 -8.72 -15.36
CA LEU A 132 16.18 -9.29 -16.20
C LEU A 132 15.91 -10.78 -15.89
N VAL A 133 16.63 -11.36 -14.93
CA VAL A 133 16.47 -12.77 -14.53
C VAL A 133 16.87 -13.01 -13.09
N PHE A 134 16.15 -13.89 -12.40
CA PHE A 134 16.38 -14.19 -10.99
C PHE A 134 17.80 -14.69 -10.68
N CYS A 135 18.47 -15.36 -11.63
CA CYS A 135 19.85 -15.82 -11.46
C CYS A 135 20.83 -14.68 -11.15
N GLU A 136 20.55 -13.46 -11.63
CA GLU A 136 21.37 -12.27 -11.39
C GLU A 136 21.06 -11.56 -10.07
N ASN A 137 19.98 -11.93 -9.35
CA ASN A 137 19.58 -11.25 -8.11
C ASN A 137 20.74 -11.10 -7.11
N ARG A 138 21.51 -12.17 -6.89
CA ARG A 138 22.63 -12.14 -5.94
C ARG A 138 23.75 -11.22 -6.40
N ASN A 139 24.00 -11.15 -7.70
CA ASN A 139 25.03 -10.29 -8.29
C ASN A 139 24.61 -8.82 -8.17
N VAL A 140 23.39 -8.48 -8.58
CA VAL A 140 22.88 -7.10 -8.49
C VAL A 140 22.79 -6.60 -7.04
N GLN A 141 22.42 -7.48 -6.10
CA GLN A 141 22.42 -7.14 -4.67
C GLN A 141 23.84 -6.84 -4.19
N ARG A 142 24.81 -7.71 -4.49
CA ARG A 142 26.21 -7.52 -4.09
C ARG A 142 26.81 -6.24 -4.68
N VAL A 143 26.54 -5.96 -5.94
CA VAL A 143 26.98 -4.73 -6.60
C VAL A 143 26.33 -3.52 -5.94
N THR A 144 25.03 -3.57 -5.67
CA THR A 144 24.31 -2.49 -4.98
C THR A 144 24.86 -2.23 -3.59
N ASP A 145 25.13 -3.27 -2.80
CA ASP A 145 25.70 -3.15 -1.47
C ASP A 145 27.12 -2.57 -1.53
N ALA A 146 27.96 -3.07 -2.44
CA ALA A 146 29.31 -2.56 -2.63
C ALA A 146 29.32 -1.08 -3.05
N LEU A 147 28.43 -0.67 -3.95
CA LEU A 147 28.29 0.73 -4.36
C LEU A 147 27.77 1.61 -3.21
N ASN A 148 26.78 1.15 -2.45
CA ASN A 148 26.27 1.90 -1.31
C ASN A 148 27.34 2.06 -0.20
N ASP A 149 28.12 1.01 0.09
CA ASP A 149 29.22 1.06 1.04
C ASP A 149 30.33 2.02 0.55
N ALA A 150 30.75 1.91 -0.72
CA ALA A 150 31.84 2.72 -1.28
C ALA A 150 31.48 4.20 -1.45
N LEU A 151 30.22 4.52 -1.75
CA LEU A 151 29.74 5.88 -2.02
C LEU A 151 29.11 6.55 -0.79
N GLY A 152 29.06 5.88 0.35
CA GLY A 152 28.57 6.44 1.61
C GLY A 152 27.03 6.45 1.77
N TYR A 153 26.30 5.67 0.96
CA TYR A 153 24.84 5.50 1.04
C TYR A 153 24.39 4.34 1.92
N ALA A 154 25.32 3.54 2.44
CA ALA A 154 25.01 2.40 3.29
C ALA A 154 24.40 2.81 4.64
N ASN A 155 23.36 2.10 5.06
CA ASN A 155 22.84 2.25 6.42
C ASN A 155 23.75 1.53 7.41
N ASN A 156 24.64 2.28 8.06
CA ASN A 156 25.55 1.75 9.07
C ASN A 156 24.90 1.50 10.43
N GLY A 157 23.59 1.76 10.64
CA GLY A 157 22.94 1.61 11.94
C GLY A 157 23.19 0.26 12.63
N PRO A 158 22.87 -0.88 11.98
CA PRO A 158 23.17 -2.21 12.52
C PRO A 158 24.67 -2.49 12.69
N LYS A 159 25.52 -2.06 11.74
CA LYS A 159 26.99 -2.22 11.82
C LYS A 159 27.57 -1.45 13.01
N THR A 160 27.09 -0.22 13.25
CA THR A 160 27.44 0.62 14.39
C THR A 160 26.96 0.00 15.70
N PHE A 161 25.71 -0.49 15.76
CA PHE A 161 25.19 -1.19 16.93
C PHE A 161 26.02 -2.44 17.27
N ALA A 162 26.34 -3.28 16.27
CA ALA A 162 27.17 -4.47 16.47
C ALA A 162 28.56 -4.09 17.03
N ARG A 163 29.19 -3.04 16.51
CA ARG A 163 30.48 -2.55 17.02
C ARG A 163 30.40 -1.95 18.43
N GLN A 164 29.28 -1.32 18.78
CA GLN A 164 29.03 -0.86 20.14
C GLN A 164 28.98 -2.03 21.12
N VAL A 165 28.30 -3.13 20.75
CA VAL A 165 28.21 -4.34 21.57
C VAL A 165 29.58 -5.03 21.71
N THR A 166 30.42 -5.01 20.67
CA THR A 166 31.76 -5.63 20.72
C THR A 166 32.86 -4.74 21.29
N SER A 167 32.54 -3.58 21.87
CA SER A 167 33.52 -2.59 22.38
C SER A 167 34.51 -2.08 21.32
N ALA A 168 34.20 -2.29 20.03
CA ALA A 168 35.06 -1.90 18.92
C ALA A 168 34.92 -0.41 18.53
N GLY A 169 34.21 0.38 19.34
CA GLY A 169 33.93 1.79 19.10
C GLY A 169 32.95 2.05 17.95
N ALA A 170 32.42 3.28 17.88
CA ALA A 170 31.55 3.69 16.78
C ALA A 170 32.34 3.82 15.47
N LEU A 171 31.66 3.66 14.33
CA LEU A 171 32.21 4.05 13.03
C LEU A 171 32.27 5.58 12.96
N ASN A 172 33.41 6.14 12.54
CA ASN A 172 33.47 7.55 12.15
C ASN A 172 32.58 7.72 10.91
N ASP A 173 31.43 8.37 11.09
CA ASP A 173 30.44 8.59 10.04
C ASP A 173 30.80 9.86 9.22
N THR A 174 31.99 9.88 8.63
CA THR A 174 32.35 10.91 7.65
C THR A 174 31.77 10.52 6.30
N ARG A 175 30.47 10.75 6.11
CA ARG A 175 29.80 10.52 4.82
C ARG A 175 30.31 11.52 3.80
N HIS A 176 31.21 11.07 2.95
CA HIS A 176 31.54 11.80 1.72
C HIS A 176 30.62 11.28 0.62
N LEU A 177 29.60 12.05 0.27
CA LEU A 177 28.68 11.72 -0.82
C LEU A 177 29.21 12.36 -2.12
N PRO A 178 29.83 11.58 -3.03
CA PRO A 178 30.43 12.15 -4.25
C PRO A 178 29.39 12.67 -5.25
N PHE A 179 28.12 12.27 -5.09
CA PHE A 179 27.01 12.67 -5.97
C PHE A 179 25.96 13.45 -5.16
N PRO A 180 25.98 14.80 -5.16
CA PRO A 180 25.13 15.62 -4.30
C PRO A 180 23.64 15.54 -4.63
N HIS A 181 23.30 15.04 -5.82
CA HIS A 181 21.92 14.88 -6.28
C HIS A 181 21.42 13.44 -6.24
N LEU A 182 22.19 12.50 -5.67
CA LEU A 182 21.78 11.10 -5.56
C LEU A 182 21.45 10.80 -4.09
N ASP A 183 20.24 10.33 -3.83
CA ASP A 183 19.81 9.94 -2.49
C ASP A 183 20.20 8.49 -2.15
N GLY A 184 20.50 7.68 -3.16
CA GLY A 184 21.12 6.39 -2.99
C GLY A 184 20.91 5.42 -4.15
N ILE A 185 21.40 4.21 -3.97
CA ILE A 185 21.33 3.14 -4.96
C ILE A 185 20.42 2.04 -4.41
N ARG A 186 19.50 1.57 -5.25
CA ARG A 186 18.49 0.57 -4.87
C ARG A 186 18.48 -0.59 -5.85
N CYS A 187 18.49 -1.79 -5.30
CA CYS A 187 18.33 -3.02 -6.07
C CYS A 187 16.85 -3.36 -6.16
N ILE A 188 16.40 -3.83 -7.32
CA ILE A 188 15.15 -4.58 -7.46
C ILE A 188 15.53 -6.01 -7.78
N THR A 189 14.95 -6.97 -7.05
CA THR A 189 15.10 -8.40 -7.36
C THR A 189 13.86 -8.93 -8.04
N VAL A 190 14.03 -9.95 -8.88
CA VAL A 190 12.92 -10.58 -9.61
C VAL A 190 12.84 -12.07 -9.30
N ASN A 191 11.62 -12.63 -9.32
CA ASN A 191 11.41 -14.07 -9.09
C ASN A 191 11.21 -14.87 -10.39
N SER A 192 11.37 -14.22 -11.55
CA SER A 192 11.13 -14.81 -12.86
C SER A 192 12.24 -14.41 -13.86
N GLY A 193 11.97 -14.50 -15.16
CA GLY A 193 12.91 -14.18 -16.24
C GLY A 193 13.52 -15.39 -16.94
N CYS A 194 13.53 -16.58 -16.33
CA CYS A 194 13.94 -17.83 -16.98
C CYS A 194 13.00 -18.98 -16.59
N GLY A 195 12.82 -19.97 -17.48
CA GLY A 195 12.04 -21.18 -17.22
C GLY A 195 10.50 -21.02 -17.07
N GLY A 196 9.96 -19.79 -17.07
CA GLY A 196 8.52 -19.50 -16.94
C GLY A 196 7.78 -19.28 -18.27
N ALA A 197 6.50 -18.91 -18.19
CA ALA A 197 5.73 -18.53 -19.38
C ALA A 197 6.27 -17.21 -19.97
N THR A 198 6.18 -17.08 -21.29
CA THR A 198 6.64 -15.86 -21.97
C THR A 198 5.82 -14.64 -21.53
N SER A 199 4.51 -14.80 -21.31
CA SER A 199 3.63 -13.77 -20.76
C SER A 199 4.14 -13.21 -19.43
N ASP A 200 4.61 -14.07 -18.53
CA ASP A 200 5.08 -13.65 -17.21
C ASP A 200 6.37 -12.83 -17.32
N SER A 201 7.23 -13.21 -18.27
CA SER A 201 8.47 -12.49 -18.57
C SER A 201 8.18 -11.10 -19.15
N MET A 202 7.15 -10.97 -20.00
CA MET A 202 6.74 -9.67 -20.55
C MET A 202 6.09 -8.79 -19.48
N THR A 203 5.23 -9.35 -18.63
CA THR A 203 4.65 -8.62 -17.48
C THR A 203 5.74 -8.12 -16.53
N MET A 204 6.79 -8.93 -16.31
CA MET A 204 7.95 -8.49 -15.53
C MET A 204 8.67 -7.31 -16.20
N CYS A 205 8.89 -7.36 -17.52
CA CYS A 205 9.44 -6.22 -18.27
C CYS A 205 8.59 -4.95 -18.11
N ASP A 206 7.26 -5.06 -18.18
CA ASP A 206 6.35 -3.93 -17.97
C ASP A 206 6.50 -3.31 -16.56
N VAL A 207 6.64 -4.15 -15.53
CA VAL A 207 6.86 -3.71 -14.14
C VAL A 207 8.22 -3.04 -13.97
N LEU A 208 9.30 -3.64 -14.49
CA LEU A 208 10.64 -3.08 -14.42
C LEU A 208 10.75 -1.76 -15.19
N ALA A 209 10.10 -1.66 -16.35
CA ALA A 209 9.98 -0.42 -17.11
C ALA A 209 9.23 0.66 -16.32
N ALA A 210 8.16 0.28 -15.60
CA ALA A 210 7.43 1.21 -14.74
C ALA A 210 8.29 1.76 -13.60
N TYR A 211 9.10 0.91 -12.95
CA TYR A 211 10.08 1.37 -11.96
C TYR A 211 11.10 2.31 -12.57
N SER A 212 11.68 1.95 -13.72
CA SER A 212 12.68 2.75 -14.43
C SER A 212 12.15 4.13 -14.83
N ASP A 213 10.89 4.19 -15.24
CA ASP A 213 10.20 5.41 -15.64
C ASP A 213 9.70 6.25 -14.47
N HIS A 214 9.68 5.75 -13.24
CA HIS A 214 9.19 6.49 -12.07
C HIS A 214 9.96 7.81 -11.83
N PRO A 215 9.30 8.95 -11.49
CA PRO A 215 9.98 10.23 -11.33
C PRO A 215 11.09 10.21 -10.28
N ASN A 216 11.01 9.39 -9.23
CA ASN A 216 12.10 9.25 -8.24
C ASN A 216 13.34 8.47 -8.74
N VAL A 217 13.30 7.94 -9.95
CA VAL A 217 14.44 7.23 -10.54
C VAL A 217 15.18 8.19 -11.47
N LEU A 218 16.46 8.40 -11.16
CA LEU A 218 17.37 9.25 -11.93
C LEU A 218 17.98 8.48 -13.11
N GLY A 219 18.22 7.18 -12.95
CA GLY A 219 18.83 6.32 -13.95
C GLY A 219 18.83 4.85 -13.49
N VAL A 220 19.17 3.95 -14.41
CA VAL A 220 19.05 2.51 -14.20
C VAL A 220 20.25 1.76 -14.76
N THR A 221 20.76 0.78 -14.01
CA THR A 221 21.66 -0.25 -14.50
C THR A 221 20.87 -1.56 -14.64
N VAL A 222 20.93 -2.17 -15.83
CA VAL A 222 20.21 -3.39 -16.18
C VAL A 222 21.21 -4.51 -16.41
N PHE A 223 21.04 -5.62 -15.69
CA PHE A 223 21.85 -6.83 -15.84
C PHE A 223 21.07 -7.90 -16.61
N ALA A 224 21.68 -8.42 -17.67
CA ALA A 224 21.15 -9.45 -18.55
C ALA A 224 22.20 -10.56 -18.71
N LEU A 225 21.77 -11.83 -18.79
CA LEU A 225 22.68 -12.96 -19.00
C LEU A 225 22.66 -13.44 -20.46
N GLY A 226 21.65 -13.05 -21.24
CA GLY A 226 21.40 -13.50 -22.61
C GLY A 226 20.70 -14.86 -22.73
N CYS A 227 20.57 -15.63 -21.64
CA CYS A 227 19.86 -16.92 -21.62
C CYS A 227 18.41 -16.80 -21.13
N GLU A 228 18.02 -15.63 -20.64
CA GLU A 228 16.68 -15.32 -20.15
C GLU A 228 15.65 -15.13 -21.27
N LYS A 229 14.37 -15.32 -20.92
CA LYS A 229 13.24 -14.99 -21.80
C LYS A 229 12.95 -13.50 -21.83
N ALA A 230 13.20 -12.79 -20.74
CA ALA A 230 13.04 -11.33 -20.65
C ALA A 230 14.31 -10.66 -21.16
N ARG A 231 14.40 -10.40 -22.47
CA ARG A 231 15.63 -9.86 -23.06
C ARG A 231 15.65 -8.34 -22.95
N ILE A 232 16.83 -7.75 -23.14
CA ILE A 232 17.00 -6.28 -23.22
C ILE A 232 16.04 -5.66 -24.23
N VAL A 233 15.84 -6.29 -25.39
CA VAL A 233 14.91 -5.80 -26.41
C VAL A 233 13.45 -5.75 -25.92
N ASP A 234 13.05 -6.71 -25.09
CA ASP A 234 11.69 -6.79 -24.56
C ASP A 234 11.49 -5.75 -23.46
N PHE A 235 12.50 -5.55 -22.60
CA PHE A 235 12.51 -4.46 -21.61
C PHE A 235 12.46 -3.07 -22.27
N ASN A 236 13.24 -2.85 -23.34
CA ASN A 236 13.24 -1.59 -24.07
C ASN A 236 11.91 -1.34 -24.79
N ALA A 237 11.28 -2.39 -25.34
CA ALA A 237 9.95 -2.29 -25.93
C ALA A 237 8.90 -1.91 -24.88
N ALA A 238 8.95 -2.51 -23.69
CA ALA A 238 8.06 -2.15 -22.57
C ALA A 238 8.28 -0.70 -22.12
N LEU A 239 9.53 -0.25 -22.07
CA LEU A 239 9.87 1.12 -21.72
C LEU A 239 9.37 2.13 -22.76
N ALA A 240 9.61 1.86 -24.05
CA ALA A 240 9.14 2.73 -25.14
C ALA A 240 7.62 2.78 -25.23
N LYS A 241 6.93 1.67 -24.98
CA LYS A 241 5.45 1.61 -24.89
C LYS A 241 4.92 2.51 -23.77
N ARG A 242 5.64 2.59 -22.64
CA ARG A 242 5.24 3.38 -21.49
C ARG A 242 5.60 4.86 -21.62
N ASN A 243 6.83 5.14 -22.01
CA ASN A 243 7.38 6.48 -22.18
C ASN A 243 8.20 6.52 -23.49
N PRO A 244 7.58 6.93 -24.62
CA PRO A 244 8.27 7.03 -25.90
C PRO A 244 9.44 8.03 -25.89
N ASN A 245 9.43 8.99 -24.95
CA ASN A 245 10.44 10.02 -24.80
C ASN A 245 11.34 9.75 -23.59
N PHE A 246 11.53 8.48 -23.23
CA PHE A 246 12.40 8.11 -22.11
C PHE A 246 13.82 8.62 -22.34
N ASN A 247 14.30 9.44 -21.40
CA ASN A 247 15.56 10.19 -21.52
C ASN A 247 16.52 9.98 -20.34
N LYS A 248 16.18 9.08 -19.40
CA LYS A 248 17.04 8.80 -18.24
C LYS A 248 18.20 7.90 -18.68
N PRO A 249 19.38 8.00 -18.04
CA PRO A 249 20.48 7.10 -18.31
C PRO A 249 20.10 5.63 -18.05
N ILE A 250 20.40 4.76 -19.02
CA ILE A 250 20.36 3.31 -18.85
C ILE A 250 21.73 2.73 -19.20
N ILE A 251 22.25 1.87 -18.34
CA ILE A 251 23.50 1.14 -18.56
C ILE A 251 23.17 -0.35 -18.57
N TYR A 252 23.55 -1.06 -19.64
CA TYR A 252 23.34 -2.50 -19.76
C TYR A 252 24.64 -3.25 -19.47
N PHE A 253 24.54 -4.35 -18.74
CA PHE A 253 25.60 -5.32 -18.46
C PHE A 253 25.12 -6.73 -18.77
#